data_AF-N6ULU2-F1
#
_entry.id   AF-N6ULU2-F1
#
_cell.length_a   1.000
_cell.length_b   1.000
_cell.length_c   1.000
_cell.angle_alpha   90.00
_cell.angle_beta   90.00
_cell.angle_gamma   90.00
#
_symmetry.space_group_name_H-M   'P 1'
#
loop_
_entity.id
_entity.type
_entity.pdbx_description
1 polymer ?
#
loop_
_entity_poly.entity_id
_entity_poly.type
_entity_poly.pdbx_seq_one_letter_code
_entity_poly.pdbx_strand_id
1 'polypeptide(L)'
;MYSQLLVAQAGQTIFELKKISSGETTTVELLLNSENIVPKILPVTQDGCLKNFQSLNKFDLEKTGDILAENVCLEPLPGMEWDEESNKKFSEIYSEGSLFQVELLGEDCVRLYQNGADIRIGLGGSKIN
;
A
#
# COMPACT_ATOMS: atom_id res chain seq x y z
N MET A 1 28.93 -7.39 -25.15
CA MET A 1 27.60 -7.47 -24.53
C MET A 1 27.57 -8.80 -23.77
N TYR A 2 27.81 -8.79 -22.46
CA TYR A 2 27.87 -10.02 -21.65
C TYR A 2 26.49 -10.26 -21.07
N SER A 3 25.76 -11.25 -21.58
CA SER A 3 24.62 -11.83 -20.86
C SER A 3 25.17 -12.93 -19.96
N GLN A 4 25.25 -12.68 -18.65
CA GLN A 4 25.41 -13.77 -17.70
C GLN A 4 24.11 -14.55 -17.67
N LEU A 5 24.15 -15.81 -18.10
CA LEU A 5 23.07 -16.76 -17.96
C LEU A 5 22.97 -17.12 -16.47
N LEU A 6 22.01 -16.55 -15.74
CA LEU A 6 21.68 -16.97 -14.38
C LEU A 6 20.93 -18.30 -14.48
N VAL A 7 21.60 -19.39 -14.12
CA VAL A 7 20.98 -20.71 -14.04
C VAL A 7 20.33 -20.84 -12.66
N ALA A 8 19.01 -20.74 -12.59
CA ALA A 8 18.25 -21.01 -11.37
C ALA A 8 18.37 -22.50 -11.00
N GLN A 9 18.67 -22.80 -9.75
CA GLN A 9 18.38 -24.11 -9.18
C GLN A 9 16.86 -24.27 -9.03
N ALA A 10 16.37 -25.52 -9.06
CA ALA A 10 14.95 -25.80 -8.85
C ALA A 10 14.45 -25.14 -7.55
N GLY A 11 13.40 -24.32 -7.67
CA GLY A 11 12.82 -23.57 -6.56
C GLY A 11 13.32 -22.13 -6.38
N GLN A 12 14.23 -21.63 -7.23
CA GLN A 12 14.69 -20.24 -7.19
C GLN A 12 13.89 -19.36 -8.17
N THR A 13 13.40 -18.23 -7.67
CA THR A 13 12.82 -17.15 -8.49
C THR A 13 13.95 -16.22 -8.94
N ILE A 14 14.14 -16.05 -10.25
CA ILE A 14 15.11 -15.09 -10.82
C ILE A 14 14.40 -13.79 -11.17
N PHE A 15 14.92 -12.68 -10.66
CA PHE A 15 14.57 -11.35 -11.11
C PHE A 15 15.70 -10.78 -11.98
N GLU A 16 15.33 -10.23 -13.12
CA GLU A 16 16.22 -9.53 -14.03
C GLU A 16 16.14 -8.03 -13.73
N LEU A 17 17.29 -7.39 -13.51
CA LEU A 17 17.41 -5.94 -13.34
C LEU A 17 17.99 -5.34 -14.61
N LYS A 18 17.19 -4.57 -15.34
CA LYS A 18 17.62 -3.88 -16.56
C LYS A 18 17.82 -2.40 -16.29
N LYS A 19 19.06 -1.93 -16.35
CA LYS A 19 19.42 -0.52 -16.17
C LYS A 19 18.87 0.31 -17.34
N ILE A 20 18.12 1.38 -17.04
CA ILE A 20 17.46 2.24 -18.04
C ILE A 20 18.26 3.52 -18.30
N SER A 21 18.89 4.09 -17.26
CA SER A 21 19.64 5.35 -17.36
C SER A 21 20.97 5.29 -16.61
N SER A 22 21.91 6.15 -17.01
CA SER A 22 23.18 6.37 -16.30
C SER A 22 23.28 7.83 -15.88
N GLY A 23 23.19 8.06 -14.57
CA GLY A 23 23.41 9.34 -13.87
C GLY A 23 23.69 9.06 -12.39
N GLU A 24 23.62 10.08 -11.52
CA GLU A 24 23.77 9.90 -10.06
C GLU A 24 22.69 8.97 -9.50
N THR A 25 21.47 9.08 -10.01
CA THR A 25 20.38 8.14 -9.76
C THR A 25 20.29 7.13 -10.90
N THR A 26 20.30 5.84 -10.58
CA THR A 26 20.10 4.77 -11.57
C THR A 26 18.67 4.29 -11.53
N THR A 27 17.94 4.45 -12.64
CA THR A 27 16.63 3.83 -12.83
C THR A 27 16.81 2.41 -13.36
N VAL A 28 16.10 1.45 -12.76
CA VAL A 28 16.09 0.04 -13.17
C VAL A 28 14.67 -0.41 -13.49
N GLU A 29 14.55 -1.26 -14.50
CA GLU A 29 13.36 -2.05 -14.80
C GLU A 29 13.52 -3.42 -14.14
N LEU A 30 12.53 -3.83 -13.35
CA LEU A 30 12.51 -5.12 -12.67
C LEU A 30 11.63 -6.09 -13.47
N LEU A 31 12.25 -7.17 -13.95
CA LEU A 31 11.64 -8.15 -14.83
C LEU A 31 11.61 -9.54 -14.15
N LEU A 32 10.55 -10.31 -14.40
CA LEU A 32 10.43 -11.74 -14.08
C LEU A 32 9.96 -12.45 -15.34
N ASN A 33 10.69 -13.46 -15.81
CA ASN A 33 10.41 -14.12 -17.10
C ASN A 33 10.30 -13.10 -18.25
N SER A 34 11.20 -12.11 -18.27
CA SER A 34 11.21 -10.99 -19.22
C SER A 34 9.95 -10.09 -19.21
N GLU A 35 9.07 -10.22 -18.23
CA GLU A 35 7.92 -9.32 -18.03
C GLU A 35 8.20 -8.32 -16.92
N ASN A 36 7.85 -7.05 -17.13
CA ASN A 36 7.92 -6.03 -16.09
C ASN A 36 6.92 -6.36 -14.97
N ILE A 37 7.45 -6.59 -13.77
CA ILE A 37 6.64 -6.97 -12.61
C ILE A 37 6.30 -5.81 -11.69
N VAL A 38 6.83 -4.61 -11.95
CA VAL A 38 6.49 -3.42 -11.15
C VAL A 38 4.96 -3.24 -11.03
N PRO A 39 4.15 -3.38 -12.11
CA PRO A 39 2.69 -3.32 -11.99
C PRO A 39 2.07 -4.47 -11.19
N LYS A 40 2.77 -5.58 -11.01
CA LYS A 40 2.31 -6.77 -10.27
C LYS A 40 2.67 -6.74 -8.80
N ILE A 41 3.63 -5.89 -8.40
CA ILE A 41 4.11 -5.78 -7.01
C ILE A 41 3.77 -4.44 -6.37
N LEU A 42 3.46 -3.42 -7.17
CA LEU A 42 2.94 -2.17 -6.64
C LEU A 42 1.46 -2.33 -6.29
N PRO A 43 1.01 -1.74 -5.17
CA PRO A 43 -0.40 -1.65 -4.82
C PRO A 43 -1.22 -1.07 -5.98
N VAL A 44 -2.35 -1.71 -6.29
CA VAL A 44 -3.34 -1.12 -7.19
C VAL A 44 -4.22 -0.20 -6.37
N THR A 45 -3.93 1.10 -6.43
CA THR A 45 -4.65 2.11 -5.67
C THR A 45 -5.66 2.87 -6.51
N GLN A 46 -6.74 3.32 -5.89
CA GLN A 46 -7.69 4.28 -6.45
C GLN A 46 -7.90 5.46 -5.50
N ASP A 47 -8.23 6.63 -6.03
CA ASP A 47 -8.60 7.76 -5.17
C ASP A 47 -9.92 7.48 -4.44
N GLY A 48 -9.96 7.81 -3.15
CA GLY A 48 -11.15 7.73 -2.30
C GLY A 48 -11.04 8.68 -1.12
N CYS A 49 -12.18 9.18 -0.65
CA CYS A 49 -12.25 10.00 0.55
C CYS A 49 -12.90 9.22 1.69
N LEU A 50 -12.45 9.49 2.91
CA LEU A 50 -13.02 8.90 4.10
C LEU A 50 -14.21 9.73 4.58
N LYS A 51 -15.24 9.05 5.06
CA LYS A 51 -16.48 9.60 5.62
C LYS A 51 -16.85 8.86 6.91
N ASN A 52 -17.65 9.51 7.76
CA ASN A 52 -18.22 8.92 8.97
C ASN A 52 -17.19 8.19 9.86
N PHE A 53 -15.97 8.73 9.95
CA PHE A 53 -14.87 8.09 10.67
C PHE A 53 -15.21 7.94 12.16
N GLN A 54 -15.27 6.70 12.63
CA GLN A 54 -15.45 6.36 14.05
C GLN A 54 -14.15 5.86 14.66
N SER A 55 -13.41 5.01 13.92
CA SER A 55 -12.10 4.50 14.30
C SER A 55 -11.38 3.94 13.06
N LEU A 56 -10.11 3.59 13.20
CA LEU A 56 -9.35 2.86 12.19
C LEU A 56 -9.96 1.49 11.84
N ASN A 57 -10.87 0.96 12.65
CA ASN A 57 -11.62 -0.26 12.37
C ASN A 57 -13.00 -0.02 11.76
N LYS A 58 -13.42 1.25 11.63
CA LYS A 58 -14.77 1.59 11.20
C LYS A 58 -14.87 3.00 10.62
N PHE A 59 -14.93 3.07 9.31
CA PHE A 59 -15.21 4.28 8.54
C PHE A 59 -15.83 3.91 7.19
N ASP A 60 -16.32 4.91 6.45
CA ASP A 60 -16.86 4.72 5.11
C ASP A 60 -15.90 5.31 4.07
N LEU A 61 -15.92 4.74 2.87
CA LEU A 61 -15.18 5.21 1.72
C LEU A 61 -16.14 5.69 0.64
N GLU A 62 -15.86 6.88 0.12
CA GLU A 62 -16.61 7.48 -0.97
C GLU A 62 -15.66 7.85 -2.12
N LYS A 63 -16.15 7.78 -3.35
CA LYS A 63 -15.46 8.30 -4.52
C LYS A 63 -16.47 9.03 -5.38
N THR A 64 -16.18 10.30 -5.67
CA THR A 64 -16.99 11.12 -6.57
C THR A 64 -18.48 11.18 -6.20
N GLY A 65 -18.82 11.11 -4.91
CA GLY A 65 -20.20 11.11 -4.42
C GLY A 65 -20.85 9.72 -4.29
N ASP A 66 -20.21 8.67 -4.79
CA ASP A 66 -20.68 7.29 -4.66
C ASP A 66 -19.96 6.58 -3.51
N ILE A 67 -20.72 5.86 -2.68
CA ILE A 67 -20.15 5.03 -1.62
C ILE A 67 -19.43 3.85 -2.25
N LEU A 68 -18.13 3.74 -2.01
CA LEU A 68 -17.28 2.63 -2.44
C LEU A 68 -17.44 1.42 -1.53
N ALA A 69 -17.42 1.67 -0.21
CA ALA A 69 -17.52 0.66 0.82
C ALA A 69 -17.92 1.31 2.16
N GLU A 70 -18.72 0.62 2.96
CA GLU A 70 -19.20 1.10 4.26
C GLU A 70 -18.64 0.24 5.38
N ASN A 71 -18.45 0.84 6.56
CA ASN A 71 -17.94 0.16 7.76
C ASN A 71 -16.63 -0.61 7.53
N VAL A 72 -15.72 -0.05 6.73
CA VAL A 72 -14.42 -0.64 6.44
C VAL A 72 -13.43 -0.40 7.59
N CYS A 73 -12.41 -1.25 7.63
CA CYS A 73 -11.25 -1.16 8.50
C CYS A 73 -9.97 -0.90 7.70
N LEU A 74 -9.03 -0.21 8.33
CA LEU A 74 -7.66 -0.09 7.85
C LEU A 74 -6.88 -1.32 8.30
N GLU A 75 -6.14 -1.96 7.40
CA GLU A 75 -5.30 -3.12 7.75
C GLU A 75 -4.16 -2.69 8.69
N PRO A 76 -4.02 -3.24 9.91
CA PRO A 76 -2.85 -2.98 10.73
C PRO A 76 -1.57 -3.55 10.11
N LEU A 77 -0.41 -3.09 10.58
CA LEU A 77 0.86 -3.71 10.19
C LEU A 77 0.90 -5.17 10.68
N PRO A 78 1.62 -6.07 9.97
CA PRO A 78 1.69 -7.48 10.36
C PRO A 78 2.12 -7.68 11.82
N GLY A 79 1.33 -8.43 12.57
CA GLY A 79 1.56 -8.69 14.00
C GLY A 79 1.19 -7.53 14.93
N MET A 80 0.50 -6.51 14.42
CA MET A 80 -0.01 -5.39 15.21
C MET A 80 -1.54 -5.31 15.18
N GLU A 81 -2.08 -4.62 16.17
CA GLU A 81 -3.48 -4.21 16.25
C GLU A 81 -3.57 -2.70 16.52
N TRP A 82 -4.69 -2.10 16.10
CA TRP A 82 -4.93 -0.68 16.36
C TRP A 82 -5.30 -0.44 17.83
N ASP A 83 -4.64 0.54 18.43
CA ASP A 83 -4.93 1.02 19.78
C ASP A 83 -5.50 2.45 19.76
N GLU A 84 -5.81 2.97 20.95
CA GLU A 84 -6.32 4.33 21.11
C GLU A 84 -5.34 5.39 20.61
N GLU A 85 -4.03 5.17 20.77
CA GLU A 85 -2.99 6.10 20.31
C GLU A 85 -2.96 6.18 18.78
N SER A 86 -3.08 5.04 18.10
CA SER A 86 -3.15 4.95 16.64
C SER A 86 -4.35 5.72 16.10
N ASN A 87 -5.53 5.54 16.71
CA ASN A 87 -6.74 6.27 16.35
C ASN A 87 -6.59 7.79 16.55
N LYS A 88 -5.97 8.19 17.67
CA LYS A 88 -5.69 9.59 17.96
C LYS A 88 -4.77 10.21 16.91
N LYS A 89 -3.64 9.57 16.61
CA LYS A 89 -2.70 10.03 15.56
C LYS A 89 -3.38 10.17 14.21
N PHE A 90 -4.24 9.22 13.85
CA PHE A 90 -4.99 9.31 12.61
C PHE A 90 -5.92 10.54 12.60
N SER A 91 -6.66 10.76 13.70
CA SER A 91 -7.56 11.93 13.81
C SER A 91 -6.86 13.29 13.74
N GLU A 92 -5.55 13.35 14.03
CA GLU A 92 -4.74 14.57 13.94
C GLU A 92 -4.29 14.89 12.50
N ILE A 93 -4.13 13.86 11.66
CA ILE A 93 -3.72 14.01 10.25
C ILE A 93 -4.91 13.95 9.27
N TYR A 94 -6.04 13.46 9.74
CA TYR A 94 -7.28 13.33 8.97
C TYR A 94 -8.20 14.54 9.18
N SER A 95 -8.76 15.02 8.08
CA SER A 95 -9.92 15.91 8.07
C SER A 95 -11.05 15.25 7.29
N GLU A 96 -12.30 15.48 7.67
CA GLU A 96 -13.42 14.84 7.00
C GLU A 96 -13.45 15.13 5.49
N GLY A 97 -13.56 14.08 4.67
CA GLY A 97 -13.44 14.19 3.22
C GLY A 97 -12.02 14.29 2.67
N SER A 98 -10.99 14.06 3.50
CA SER A 98 -9.59 13.96 3.03
C SER A 98 -9.47 12.88 1.95
N LEU A 99 -8.74 13.21 0.88
CA LEU A 99 -8.47 12.30 -0.22
C LEU A 99 -7.25 11.42 0.08
N PHE A 100 -7.40 10.12 -0.12
CA PHE A 100 -6.35 9.13 -0.01
C PHE A 100 -6.28 8.27 -1.27
N GLN A 101 -5.12 7.69 -1.48
CA GLN A 101 -4.96 6.57 -2.40
C GLN A 101 -5.32 5.30 -1.63
N VAL A 102 -6.35 4.58 -2.08
CA VAL A 102 -6.93 3.43 -1.40
C VAL A 102 -6.58 2.16 -2.15
N GLU A 103 -5.97 1.20 -1.48
CA GLU A 103 -5.86 -0.19 -1.94
C GLU A 103 -6.93 -1.02 -1.22
N LEU A 104 -7.81 -1.65 -1.98
CA LEU A 104 -8.81 -2.57 -1.45
C LEU A 104 -8.18 -3.95 -1.28
N LEU A 105 -8.12 -4.47 -0.05
CA LEU A 105 -7.59 -5.80 0.25
C LEU A 105 -8.71 -6.87 0.30
N GLY A 106 -9.94 -6.42 0.48
CA GLY A 106 -11.16 -7.23 0.55
C GLY A 106 -12.40 -6.32 0.50
N GLU A 107 -13.54 -6.84 0.95
CA GLU A 107 -14.80 -6.07 1.00
C GLU A 107 -14.80 -5.04 2.14
N ASP A 108 -14.16 -5.36 3.26
CA ASP A 108 -14.21 -4.60 4.51
C ASP A 108 -12.84 -4.11 5.00
N CYS A 109 -11.77 -4.38 4.26
CA CYS A 109 -10.39 -4.08 4.68
C CYS A 109 -9.61 -3.36 3.58
N VAL A 110 -8.93 -2.28 3.96
CA VAL A 110 -8.22 -1.40 3.03
C VAL A 110 -6.84 -1.01 3.54
N ARG A 111 -5.99 -0.53 2.63
CA ARG A 111 -4.81 0.28 2.96
C ARG A 111 -4.97 1.66 2.38
N LEU A 112 -4.44 2.64 3.10
CA LEU A 112 -4.45 4.03 2.72
C LEU A 112 -3.03 4.52 2.52
N TYR A 113 -2.84 5.29 1.45
CA TYR A 113 -1.59 5.94 1.11
C TYR A 113 -1.81 7.43 0.92
N GLN A 114 -0.80 8.21 1.29
CA GLN A 114 -0.76 9.64 1.07
C GLN A 114 0.52 9.97 0.31
N ASN A 115 0.40 10.54 -0.89
CA ASN A 115 1.52 10.82 -1.80
C ASN A 115 2.40 9.58 -2.07
N GLY A 116 1.78 8.41 -2.18
CA GLY A 116 2.46 7.12 -2.39
C GLY A 116 3.10 6.52 -1.14
N ALA A 117 3.01 7.17 0.02
CA ALA A 117 3.53 6.66 1.28
C ALA A 117 2.44 5.96 2.09
N ASP A 118 2.75 4.79 2.64
CA ASP A 118 1.85 4.04 3.52
C ASP A 118 1.70 4.78 4.86
N ILE A 119 0.47 5.18 5.19
CA ILE A 119 0.21 6.00 6.39
C ILE A 119 0.42 5.21 7.69
N ARG A 120 0.33 3.87 7.65
CA ARG A 120 0.35 3.01 8.83
C ARG A 120 1.68 3.09 9.58
N ILE A 121 2.76 3.37 8.87
CA ILE A 121 4.11 3.57 9.42
C ILE A 121 4.11 4.69 10.46
N GLY A 122 3.30 5.73 10.25
CA GLY A 122 3.17 6.86 11.18
C GLY A 122 2.18 6.65 12.32
N LEU A 123 1.25 5.70 12.18
CA LEU A 123 0.18 5.46 13.17
C LEU A 123 0.65 4.57 14.33
N GLY A 124 1.49 3.57 14.05
CA GLY A 124 1.97 2.63 15.07
C GLY A 124 0.97 1.50 15.33
N GLY A 125 0.79 1.13 16.60
CA GLY A 125 -0.09 0.05 17.03
C GLY A 125 0.51 -0.78 18.15
N SER A 126 -0.32 -1.61 18.75
CA SER A 126 0.07 -2.55 19.81
C SER A 126 0.41 -3.91 19.21
N LYS A 127 1.36 -4.64 19.80
CA LYS A 127 1.71 -5.99 19.32
C LYS A 127 0.64 -6.99 19.75
N ILE A 128 0.25 -7.86 18.85
CA ILE A 128 -0.61 -9.00 19.16
C ILE A 128 0.24 -10.00 19.98
N ASN A 129 -0.20 -10.32 21.19
CA ASN A 129 0.44 -11.31 22.07
C ASN A 129 0.09 -12.74 21.69
#